data_AF-A0A2D8I1M9-F1
#
_entry.id   AF-A0A2D8I1M9-F1
#
_cell.length_a   1.000
_cell.length_b   1.000
_cell.length_c   1.000
_cell.angle_alpha   90.00
_cell.angle_beta   90.00
_cell.angle_gamma   90.00
#
_symmetry.space_group_name_H-M   'P 1'
#
loop_
_entity.id
_entity.type
_entity.pdbx_description
1 polymer ?
#
loop_
_entity_poly.entity_id
_entity_poly.type
_entity_poly.pdbx_seq_one_letter_code
_entity_poly.pdbx_strand_id
1 'polypeptide(L)'
;MKPAIPLLSFLFQWAVPYPINYEVLLQILNLSFFVIIFLTIPKLLSEISIVINPFYSFITLIPIFWNYIMINGFIDGAGLYYPYDVPSMAFFSLGLLLFLRKNWVIFYFLFSLALLNRESSCFISIAGFLLSIKCFSIHSPNWWLQNRKLLIHIFVQAIMWLSSRIILSYVFKNNPGSFFENPHSMIEFLNCIITDESHWAMESPIWFLTLFGGIWLLPIIYFKHLNSFSRKLLIVGCIYLLTLMLRSNMMETRVYNELNIVISVTVISVISSFMNRRPSQIKNSIIQ
;
A
#
# COMPACT_ATOMS: atom_id res chain seq x y z
N MET A 1 9.87 -17.66 -25.62
CA MET A 1 11.15 -16.93 -25.50
C MET A 1 10.95 -15.77 -24.55
N LYS A 2 11.75 -15.62 -23.49
CA LYS A 2 11.60 -14.56 -22.47
C LYS A 2 12.52 -13.37 -22.85
N PRO A 3 12.03 -12.34 -23.57
CA PRO A 3 12.90 -11.37 -24.24
C PRO A 3 13.70 -10.45 -23.30
N ALA A 4 13.26 -10.28 -22.05
CA ALA A 4 13.91 -9.37 -21.09
C ALA A 4 15.07 -10.01 -20.31
N ILE A 5 15.09 -11.34 -20.16
CA ILE A 5 16.08 -12.04 -19.33
C ILE A 5 17.52 -11.92 -19.87
N PRO A 6 17.78 -12.08 -21.19
CA PRO A 6 19.13 -11.94 -21.73
C PRO A 6 19.69 -10.52 -21.56
N LEU A 7 18.83 -9.51 -21.74
CA LEU A 7 19.23 -8.10 -21.62
C LEU A 7 19.58 -7.73 -20.17
N LEU A 8 18.77 -8.20 -19.22
CA LEU A 8 19.01 -7.95 -17.81
C LEU A 8 20.18 -8.77 -17.25
N SER A 9 20.37 -10.01 -17.69
CA SER A 9 21.57 -10.77 -17.29
C SER A 9 22.82 -10.06 -17.82
N PHE A 10 22.83 -9.60 -19.08
CA PHE A 10 23.94 -8.82 -19.62
C PHE A 10 24.26 -7.57 -18.79
N LEU A 11 23.24 -6.82 -18.34
CA LEU A 11 23.43 -5.60 -17.56
C LEU A 11 23.94 -5.81 -16.13
N PHE A 12 23.63 -6.95 -15.50
CA PHE A 12 23.90 -7.18 -14.07
C PHE A 12 24.87 -8.32 -13.77
N GLN A 13 25.26 -9.14 -14.75
CA GLN A 13 26.11 -10.34 -14.54
C GLN A 13 27.47 -9.99 -13.94
N TRP A 14 27.97 -8.77 -14.17
CA TRP A 14 29.21 -8.28 -13.58
C TRP A 14 29.14 -8.08 -12.06
N ALA A 15 27.94 -7.92 -11.49
CA ALA A 15 27.75 -7.62 -10.07
C ALA A 15 27.71 -8.89 -9.19
N VAL A 16 27.60 -10.07 -9.78
CA VAL A 16 27.34 -11.32 -9.04
C VAL A 16 28.22 -12.45 -9.59
N PRO A 17 28.91 -13.24 -8.72
CA PRO A 17 29.87 -14.25 -9.17
C PRO A 17 29.22 -15.53 -9.73
N TYR A 18 27.89 -15.63 -9.78
CA TYR A 18 27.13 -16.77 -10.29
C TYR A 18 26.17 -16.36 -11.41
N PRO A 19 25.78 -17.28 -12.32
CA PRO A 19 24.89 -16.95 -13.43
C PRO A 19 23.57 -16.37 -12.92
N ILE A 20 23.17 -15.22 -13.48
CA ILE A 20 21.90 -14.58 -13.13
C ILE A 20 20.76 -15.39 -13.71
N ASN A 21 20.22 -16.27 -12.88
CA ASN A 21 18.97 -16.94 -13.12
C ASN A 21 17.79 -15.98 -12.86
N TYR A 22 16.62 -16.34 -13.38
CA TYR A 22 15.39 -15.54 -13.22
C TYR A 22 15.08 -15.19 -11.75
N GLU A 23 15.32 -16.12 -10.82
CA GLU A 23 15.08 -15.91 -9.38
C GLU A 23 15.98 -14.82 -8.78
N VAL A 24 17.27 -14.81 -9.13
CA VAL A 24 18.23 -13.79 -8.69
C VAL A 24 17.80 -12.41 -9.18
N LEU A 25 17.35 -12.33 -10.43
CA LEU A 25 16.84 -11.10 -11.02
C LEU A 25 15.59 -10.58 -10.29
N LEU A 26 14.65 -11.46 -9.94
CA LEU A 26 13.48 -11.09 -9.15
C LEU A 26 13.88 -10.59 -7.76
N GLN A 27 14.85 -11.22 -7.10
CA GLN A 27 15.34 -10.78 -5.81
C GLN A 27 16.00 -9.39 -5.88
N ILE A 28 16.85 -9.15 -6.89
CA ILE A 28 17.46 -7.84 -7.14
C ILE A 28 16.38 -6.78 -7.37
N LEU A 29 15.36 -7.10 -8.16
CA LEU A 29 14.24 -6.20 -8.42
C LEU A 29 13.50 -5.86 -7.12
N ASN A 30 13.16 -6.87 -6.31
CA ASN A 30 12.49 -6.64 -5.02
C ASN A 30 13.33 -5.81 -4.05
N LEU A 31 14.64 -6.10 -3.94
CA LEU A 31 15.56 -5.31 -3.13
C LEU A 31 15.59 -3.85 -3.60
N SER A 32 15.62 -3.61 -4.91
CA SER A 32 15.58 -2.24 -5.46
C SER A 32 14.30 -1.50 -5.07
N PHE A 33 13.15 -2.18 -5.08
CA PHE A 33 11.88 -1.58 -4.67
C PHE A 33 11.75 -1.39 -3.16
N PHE A 34 12.34 -2.26 -2.33
CA PHE A 34 12.48 -2.00 -0.89
C PHE A 34 13.30 -0.74 -0.62
N VAL A 35 14.41 -0.56 -1.33
CA VAL A 35 15.22 0.67 -1.24
C VAL A 35 14.36 1.88 -1.62
N ILE A 36 13.55 1.80 -2.69
CA ILE A 36 12.63 2.89 -3.06
C ILE A 36 11.64 3.19 -1.93
N ILE A 37 11.03 2.17 -1.31
CA ILE A 37 10.11 2.35 -0.18
C ILE A 37 10.81 3.08 0.98
N PHE A 38 11.98 2.63 1.41
CA PHE A 38 12.71 3.24 2.52
C PHE A 38 13.18 4.67 2.24
N LEU A 39 13.48 5.00 0.99
CA LEU A 39 13.81 6.38 0.58
C LEU A 39 12.57 7.27 0.46
N THR A 40 11.41 6.69 0.16
CA THR A 40 10.18 7.43 -0.12
C THR A 40 9.39 7.73 1.14
N ILE A 41 9.33 6.81 2.10
CA ILE A 41 8.54 6.99 3.33
C ILE A 41 8.98 8.20 4.17
N PRO A 42 10.28 8.46 4.43
CA PRO A 42 10.70 9.66 5.14
C PRO A 42 10.28 10.94 4.41
N LYS A 43 10.37 10.94 3.08
CA LYS A 43 9.96 12.08 2.25
C LYS A 43 8.45 12.28 2.33
N LEU A 44 7.66 11.20 2.26
CA LEU A 44 6.22 11.24 2.41
C LEU A 44 5.82 11.79 3.79
N LEU A 45 6.49 11.34 4.85
CA LEU A 45 6.30 11.85 6.21
C LEU A 45 6.64 13.34 6.33
N SER A 46 7.69 13.80 5.64
CA SER A 46 8.06 15.22 5.63
C SER A 46 7.01 16.11 4.96
N GLU A 47 6.35 15.65 3.87
CA GLU A 47 5.26 16.40 3.22
C GLU A 47 4.05 16.61 4.14
N ILE A 48 3.93 15.79 5.19
CA ILE A 48 2.80 15.80 6.13
C ILE A 48 3.20 16.41 7.47
N SER A 49 4.31 17.16 7.48
CA SER A 49 4.86 17.85 8.65
C SER A 49 5.27 16.91 9.79
N ILE A 50 5.66 15.68 9.47
CA ILE A 50 6.20 14.71 10.44
C ILE A 50 7.70 14.59 10.19
N VAL A 51 8.49 15.20 11.07
CA VAL A 51 9.95 15.11 11.05
C VAL A 51 10.38 14.06 12.07
N ILE A 52 10.97 12.98 11.57
CA ILE A 52 11.49 11.89 12.39
C ILE A 52 12.74 11.32 11.75
N ASN A 53 13.41 10.44 12.49
CA ASN A 53 14.53 9.68 11.97
C ASN A 53 14.10 8.78 10.78
N PRO A 54 14.77 8.82 9.62
CA PRO A 54 14.48 7.94 8.49
C PRO A 54 14.42 6.44 8.84
N PHE A 55 15.13 6.00 9.88
CA PHE A 55 15.09 4.61 10.37
C PHE A 55 13.69 4.14 10.80
N TYR A 56 12.77 5.04 11.13
CA TYR A 56 11.38 4.64 11.40
C TYR A 56 10.67 4.00 10.20
N SER A 57 11.20 4.19 8.98
CA SER A 57 10.69 3.50 7.78
C SER A 57 10.83 1.98 7.86
N PHE A 58 11.77 1.46 8.68
CA PHE A 58 11.90 0.02 8.92
C PHE A 58 10.70 -0.60 9.64
N ILE A 59 9.82 0.19 10.26
CA ILE A 59 8.54 -0.30 10.79
C ILE A 59 7.70 -0.98 9.70
N THR A 60 7.87 -0.56 8.44
CA THR A 60 7.17 -1.17 7.29
C THR A 60 7.56 -2.61 7.04
N LEU A 61 8.73 -3.04 7.51
CA LEU A 61 9.14 -4.44 7.41
C LEU A 61 8.34 -5.34 8.33
N ILE A 62 7.78 -4.85 9.43
CA ILE A 62 7.02 -5.67 10.38
C ILE A 62 5.83 -6.35 9.71
N PRO A 63 4.86 -5.62 9.10
CA PRO A 63 3.73 -6.26 8.45
C PRO A 63 4.13 -7.08 7.21
N ILE A 64 5.18 -6.66 6.49
CA ILE A 64 5.68 -7.38 5.31
C ILE A 64 6.30 -8.73 5.72
N PHE A 65 7.17 -8.74 6.73
CA PHE A 65 7.77 -9.95 7.28
C PHE A 65 6.70 -10.90 7.81
N TRP A 66 5.74 -10.36 8.58
CA TRP A 66 4.69 -11.18 9.17
C TRP A 66 3.80 -11.83 8.10
N ASN A 67 3.34 -11.06 7.11
CA ASN A 67 2.48 -11.58 6.05
C ASN A 67 3.22 -12.59 5.16
N TYR A 68 4.39 -12.23 4.64
CA TYR A 68 5.08 -13.04 3.63
C TYR A 68 5.90 -14.19 4.17
N ILE A 69 6.60 -13.98 5.28
CA ILE A 69 7.53 -14.97 5.80
C ILE A 69 6.81 -15.84 6.82
N MET A 70 6.15 -15.24 7.82
CA MET A 70 5.50 -16.02 8.87
C MET A 70 4.23 -16.71 8.38
N ILE A 71 3.22 -15.95 7.95
CA ILE A 71 1.93 -16.52 7.55
C ILE A 71 2.09 -17.36 6.27
N ASN A 72 2.47 -16.72 5.15
CA ASN A 72 2.48 -17.41 3.85
C ASN A 72 3.65 -18.40 3.71
N GLY A 73 4.78 -18.16 4.38
CA GLY A 73 5.98 -18.98 4.25
C GLY A 73 6.03 -20.16 5.22
N PHE A 74 5.89 -19.88 6.53
CA PHE A 74 6.07 -20.89 7.58
C PHE A 74 4.79 -21.58 8.03
N ILE A 75 3.68 -20.84 8.16
CA ILE A 75 2.45 -21.35 8.79
C ILE A 75 1.56 -22.04 7.76
N ASP A 76 1.15 -21.32 6.72
CA ASP A 76 0.11 -21.76 5.79
C ASP A 76 0.69 -22.44 4.53
N GLY A 77 2.03 -22.38 4.36
CA GLY A 77 2.76 -23.08 3.30
C GLY A 77 2.44 -22.66 1.85
N ALA A 78 1.51 -21.72 1.65
CA ALA A 78 1.08 -21.27 0.33
C ALA A 78 2.18 -20.54 -0.45
N GLY A 79 3.20 -19.98 0.21
CA GLY A 79 4.43 -19.49 -0.42
C GLY A 79 4.25 -18.50 -1.57
N LEU A 80 3.07 -17.86 -1.69
CA LEU A 80 2.70 -17.01 -2.83
C LEU A 80 3.37 -15.63 -2.71
N TYR A 81 4.70 -15.61 -2.77
CA TYR A 81 5.44 -14.38 -2.98
C TYR A 81 5.49 -14.06 -4.47
N TYR A 82 4.70 -13.07 -4.89
CA TYR A 82 4.79 -12.58 -6.25
C TYR A 82 5.77 -11.41 -6.33
N PRO A 83 6.67 -11.41 -7.32
CA PRO A 83 7.68 -10.36 -7.46
C PRO A 83 7.10 -8.96 -7.79
N TYR A 84 5.80 -8.86 -8.06
CA TYR A 84 5.13 -7.58 -8.34
C TYR A 84 4.50 -6.91 -7.12
N ASP A 85 4.46 -7.58 -5.96
CA ASP A 85 3.79 -7.03 -4.78
C ASP A 85 4.60 -5.92 -4.10
N VAL A 86 5.92 -6.11 -3.94
CA VAL A 86 6.83 -5.07 -3.41
C VAL A 86 6.89 -3.86 -4.35
N PRO A 87 6.99 -4.03 -5.69
CA PRO A 87 6.77 -2.94 -6.64
C PRO A 87 5.45 -2.19 -6.42
N SER A 88 4.35 -2.89 -6.13
CA SER A 88 3.04 -2.23 -5.88
C SER A 88 3.09 -1.29 -4.67
N MET A 89 3.69 -1.73 -3.57
CA MET A 89 3.88 -0.89 -2.37
C MET A 89 4.79 0.32 -2.65
N ALA A 90 5.85 0.12 -3.44
CA ALA A 90 6.74 1.19 -3.86
C ALA A 90 6.02 2.20 -4.76
N PHE A 91 5.26 1.74 -5.75
CA PHE A 91 4.43 2.60 -6.60
C PHE A 91 3.38 3.35 -5.80
N PHE A 92 2.76 2.71 -4.80
CA PHE A 92 1.78 3.37 -3.93
C PHE A 92 2.43 4.51 -3.15
N SER A 93 3.54 4.24 -2.44
CA SER A 93 4.24 5.26 -1.66
C SER A 93 4.81 6.40 -2.51
N LEU A 94 5.45 6.07 -3.64
CA LEU A 94 6.08 7.05 -4.52
C LEU A 94 5.06 7.83 -5.33
N GLY A 95 4.02 7.16 -5.83
CA GLY A 95 2.88 7.79 -6.48
C GLY A 95 2.19 8.79 -5.56
N LEU A 96 1.95 8.42 -4.30
CA LEU A 96 1.37 9.33 -3.32
C LEU A 96 2.28 10.53 -3.04
N LEU A 97 3.60 10.31 -2.86
CA LEU A 97 4.57 11.40 -2.68
C LEU A 97 4.55 12.39 -3.86
N LEU A 98 4.59 11.88 -5.09
CA LEU A 98 4.58 12.71 -6.31
C LEU A 98 3.25 13.47 -6.46
N PHE A 99 2.14 12.84 -6.09
CA PHE A 99 0.83 13.49 -6.08
C PHE A 99 0.81 14.69 -5.13
N LEU A 100 1.27 14.51 -3.88
CA LEU A 100 1.30 15.58 -2.89
C LEU A 100 2.22 16.73 -3.31
N ARG A 101 3.35 16.40 -3.96
CA ARG A 101 4.27 17.38 -4.55
C ARG A 101 3.76 18.04 -5.83
N LYS A 102 2.62 17.59 -6.37
CA LYS A 102 2.04 18.05 -7.65
C LYS A 102 3.00 17.91 -8.82
N ASN A 103 3.89 16.92 -8.78
CA ASN A 103 4.77 16.62 -9.91
C ASN A 103 4.04 15.72 -10.90
N TRP A 104 3.10 16.32 -11.63
CA TRP A 104 2.12 15.61 -12.44
C TRP A 104 2.74 14.78 -13.56
N VAL A 105 3.80 15.27 -14.23
CA VAL A 105 4.42 14.56 -15.35
C VAL A 105 4.99 13.22 -14.91
N ILE A 106 5.83 13.23 -13.87
CA ILE A 106 6.42 12.00 -13.33
C ILE A 106 5.35 11.14 -12.67
N PHE A 107 4.38 11.76 -11.99
CA PHE A 107 3.25 11.05 -11.42
C PHE A 107 2.48 10.24 -12.47
N TYR A 108 2.11 10.83 -13.61
CA TYR A 108 1.33 10.12 -14.64
C TYR A 108 2.10 8.98 -15.30
N PHE A 109 3.41 9.16 -15.51
CA PHE A 109 4.26 8.08 -15.99
C PHE A 109 4.28 6.91 -15.00
N LEU A 110 4.54 7.20 -13.72
CA LEU A 110 4.55 6.18 -12.67
C LEU A 110 3.18 5.54 -12.47
N PHE A 111 2.11 6.33 -12.49
CA PHE A 111 0.75 5.85 -12.31
C PHE A 111 0.35 4.89 -13.44
N SER A 112 0.79 5.14 -14.68
CA SER A 112 0.58 4.22 -15.79
C SER A 112 1.26 2.87 -15.53
N LEU A 113 2.50 2.87 -15.04
CA LEU A 113 3.22 1.64 -14.66
C LEU A 113 2.52 0.93 -13.49
N ALA A 114 2.04 1.68 -12.49
CA ALA A 114 1.32 1.14 -11.35
C ALA A 114 0.02 0.45 -11.78
N LEU A 115 -0.74 1.06 -12.70
CA LEU A 115 -1.97 0.49 -13.27
C LEU A 115 -1.72 -0.83 -14.02
N LEU A 116 -0.59 -0.93 -14.72
CA LEU A 116 -0.18 -2.17 -15.38
C LEU A 116 0.27 -3.24 -14.37
N ASN A 117 0.84 -2.83 -13.24
CA ASN A 117 1.27 -3.72 -12.17
C ASN A 117 0.08 -4.34 -11.42
N ARG A 118 -0.80 -3.49 -10.86
CA ARG A 118 -2.01 -3.92 -10.13
C ARG A 118 -3.15 -2.93 -10.33
N GLU A 119 -4.37 -3.46 -10.38
CA GLU A 119 -5.58 -2.65 -10.47
C GLU A 119 -5.87 -1.81 -9.22
N SER A 120 -5.42 -2.29 -8.05
CA SER A 120 -5.51 -1.60 -6.76
C SER A 120 -4.75 -0.28 -6.72
N SER A 121 -3.83 -0.04 -7.66
CA SER A 121 -3.13 1.23 -7.80
C SER A 121 -4.08 2.44 -7.96
N CYS A 122 -5.36 2.23 -8.30
CA CYS A 122 -6.38 3.27 -8.26
C CYS A 122 -6.50 3.97 -6.89
N PHE A 123 -6.20 3.27 -5.79
CA PHE A 123 -6.23 3.82 -4.44
C PHE A 123 -5.20 4.93 -4.22
N ILE A 124 -4.15 5.03 -5.05
CA ILE A 124 -3.24 6.18 -5.06
C ILE A 124 -4.02 7.48 -5.35
N SER A 125 -4.95 7.43 -6.31
CA SER A 125 -5.81 8.55 -6.69
C SER A 125 -6.73 8.95 -5.54
N ILE A 126 -7.33 7.96 -4.87
CA ILE A 126 -8.23 8.17 -3.74
C ILE A 126 -7.47 8.76 -2.55
N ALA A 127 -6.28 8.22 -2.25
CA ALA A 127 -5.39 8.73 -1.22
C ALA A 127 -4.97 10.17 -1.54
N GLY A 128 -4.45 10.43 -2.73
CA GLY A 128 -4.03 11.75 -3.17
C GLY A 128 -5.15 12.78 -3.08
N PHE A 129 -6.37 12.41 -3.51
CA PHE A 129 -7.57 13.24 -3.40
C PHE A 129 -7.90 13.60 -1.96
N LEU A 130 -8.12 12.60 -1.10
CA LEU A 130 -8.54 12.81 0.30
C LEU A 130 -7.51 13.62 1.08
N LEU A 131 -6.23 13.43 0.79
CA LEU A 131 -5.14 14.13 1.45
C LEU A 131 -5.02 15.58 0.97
N SER A 132 -5.22 15.84 -0.33
CA SER A 132 -5.03 17.16 -0.95
C SER A 132 -6.26 18.07 -0.92
N ILE A 133 -7.44 17.54 -0.58
CA ILE A 133 -8.68 18.32 -0.53
C ILE A 133 -8.60 19.40 0.57
N LYS A 134 -8.85 20.66 0.18
CA LYS A 134 -8.70 21.83 1.08
C LYS A 134 -9.88 22.06 2.02
N CYS A 135 -11.08 21.66 1.62
CA CYS A 135 -12.29 21.81 2.42
C CYS A 135 -13.09 20.51 2.34
N PHE A 136 -13.46 19.93 3.47
CA PHE A 136 -14.30 18.73 3.48
C PHE A 136 -15.79 19.08 3.41
N SER A 137 -16.17 20.32 3.71
CA SER A 137 -17.56 20.76 3.61
C SER A 137 -17.94 21.05 2.16
N ILE A 138 -18.67 20.10 1.56
CA ILE A 138 -19.23 20.18 0.20
C ILE A 138 -20.18 21.38 0.07
N HIS A 139 -20.78 21.84 1.17
CA HIS A 139 -21.77 22.92 1.19
C HIS A 139 -21.15 24.32 1.12
N SER A 140 -19.82 24.42 1.10
CA SER A 140 -19.17 25.72 0.88
C SER A 140 -19.38 26.16 -0.58
N PRO A 141 -19.92 27.36 -0.85
CA PRO A 141 -20.21 27.83 -2.21
C PRO A 141 -18.97 27.88 -3.11
N ASN A 142 -17.77 27.96 -2.52
CA ASN A 142 -16.50 28.03 -3.24
C ASN A 142 -15.74 26.69 -3.32
N TRP A 143 -16.33 25.58 -2.84
CA TRP A 143 -15.65 24.27 -2.79
C TRP A 143 -15.18 23.80 -4.17
N TRP A 144 -16.05 23.92 -5.17
CA TRP A 144 -15.75 23.53 -6.55
C TRP A 144 -14.60 24.33 -7.14
N LEU A 145 -14.62 25.65 -6.98
CA LEU A 145 -13.58 26.55 -7.47
C LEU A 145 -12.21 26.24 -6.84
N GLN A 146 -12.19 25.95 -5.54
CA GLN A 146 -10.96 25.65 -4.81
C GLN A 146 -10.34 24.29 -5.19
N ASN A 147 -11.17 23.31 -5.56
CA ASN A 147 -10.73 21.94 -5.84
C ASN A 147 -10.77 21.58 -7.34
N ARG A 148 -11.17 22.50 -8.24
CA ARG A 148 -11.30 22.23 -9.69
C ARG A 148 -10.08 21.56 -10.31
N LYS A 149 -8.88 22.08 -10.03
CA LYS A 149 -7.63 21.50 -10.57
C LYS A 149 -7.43 20.06 -10.09
N LEU A 150 -7.66 19.80 -8.80
CA LEU A 150 -7.57 18.47 -8.22
C LEU A 150 -8.58 17.50 -8.87
N LEU A 151 -9.83 17.95 -9.05
CA LEU A 151 -10.87 17.15 -9.70
C LEU A 151 -10.53 16.77 -11.14
N ILE A 152 -9.93 17.68 -11.91
CA ILE A 152 -9.45 17.38 -13.27
C ILE A 152 -8.38 16.27 -13.22
N HIS A 153 -7.42 16.34 -12.31
CA HIS A 153 -6.39 15.31 -12.19
C HIS A 153 -6.97 13.95 -11.79
N ILE A 154 -7.94 13.92 -10.86
CA ILE A 154 -8.63 12.68 -10.47
C ILE A 154 -9.46 12.12 -11.62
N PHE A 155 -10.14 12.97 -12.39
CA PHE A 155 -10.89 12.55 -13.56
C PHE A 155 -9.97 11.92 -14.63
N VAL A 156 -8.81 12.54 -14.90
CA VAL A 156 -7.80 11.96 -15.80
C VAL A 156 -7.31 10.60 -15.29
N GLN A 157 -7.05 10.47 -13.98
CA GLN A 157 -6.62 9.21 -13.37
C GLN A 157 -7.70 8.12 -13.49
N ALA A 158 -8.98 8.48 -13.34
CA ALA A 158 -10.10 7.55 -13.53
C ALA A 158 -10.20 7.07 -14.99
N ILE A 159 -10.00 7.96 -15.97
CA ILE A 159 -9.95 7.59 -17.40
C ILE A 159 -8.77 6.66 -17.67
N MET A 160 -7.58 6.95 -17.13
CA MET A 160 -6.41 6.09 -17.28
C MET A 160 -6.65 4.70 -16.69
N TRP A 161 -7.26 4.63 -15.49
CA TRP A 161 -7.61 3.36 -14.87
C TRP A 161 -8.61 2.58 -15.74
N LEU A 162 -9.72 3.20 -16.15
CA LEU A 162 -10.76 2.55 -16.95
C LEU A 162 -10.23 2.08 -18.32
N SER A 163 -9.48 2.94 -19.01
CA SER A 163 -8.85 2.60 -20.30
C SER A 163 -7.86 1.45 -20.15
N SER A 164 -7.04 1.43 -19.08
CA SER A 164 -6.15 0.29 -18.82
C SER A 164 -6.92 -1.03 -18.68
N ARG A 165 -8.08 -1.02 -18.00
CA ARG A 165 -8.91 -2.22 -17.83
C ARG A 165 -9.51 -2.68 -19.16
N ILE A 166 -10.09 -1.75 -19.92
CA ILE A 166 -10.69 -2.06 -21.23
C ILE A 166 -9.64 -2.62 -22.19
N ILE A 167 -8.47 -1.99 -22.26
CA ILE A 167 -7.38 -2.42 -23.14
C ILE A 167 -6.91 -3.82 -22.76
N LEU A 168 -6.61 -4.06 -21.47
CA LEU A 168 -6.16 -5.37 -21.01
C LEU A 168 -7.22 -6.46 -21.23
N SER A 169 -8.49 -6.18 -20.91
CA SER A 169 -9.59 -7.10 -21.18
C SER A 169 -9.72 -7.43 -22.67
N TYR A 170 -9.53 -6.45 -23.55
CA TYR A 170 -9.59 -6.68 -25.00
C TYR A 170 -8.40 -7.50 -25.52
N VAL A 171 -7.18 -7.16 -25.09
CA VAL A 171 -5.93 -7.85 -25.50
C VAL A 171 -5.95 -9.32 -25.06
N PHE A 172 -6.46 -9.60 -23.86
CA PHE A 172 -6.45 -10.94 -23.27
C PHE A 172 -7.80 -11.67 -23.33
N LYS A 173 -8.77 -11.19 -24.12
CA LYS A 173 -10.12 -11.76 -24.20
C LYS A 173 -10.18 -13.25 -24.60
N ASN A 174 -9.16 -13.72 -25.31
CA ASN A 174 -9.08 -15.11 -25.79
C ASN A 174 -8.30 -16.02 -24.85
N ASN A 175 -7.81 -15.51 -23.72
CA ASN A 175 -7.11 -16.35 -22.75
C ASN A 175 -8.10 -17.29 -22.05
N PRO A 176 -7.70 -18.55 -21.80
CA PRO A 176 -8.53 -19.49 -21.04
C PRO A 176 -8.68 -19.01 -19.59
N GLY A 177 -9.89 -19.17 -19.04
CA GLY A 177 -10.23 -18.77 -17.66
C GLY A 177 -11.59 -18.07 -17.58
N SER A 178 -12.13 -17.93 -16.37
CA SER A 178 -13.32 -17.11 -16.14
C SER A 178 -12.93 -15.63 -16.10
N PHE A 179 -13.80 -14.75 -16.62
CA PHE A 179 -13.56 -13.30 -16.58
C PHE A 179 -13.55 -12.75 -15.14
N PHE A 180 -14.35 -13.37 -14.27
CA PHE A 180 -14.27 -13.24 -12.83
C PHE A 180 -14.26 -14.65 -12.23
N GLU A 181 -13.32 -14.93 -11.34
CA GLU A 181 -13.47 -16.02 -10.38
C GLU A 181 -14.60 -15.60 -9.43
N ASN A 182 -15.58 -16.47 -9.19
CA ASN A 182 -16.63 -16.17 -8.21
C ASN A 182 -15.96 -16.06 -6.83
N PRO A 183 -15.89 -14.87 -6.22
CA PRO A 183 -15.28 -14.76 -4.92
C PRO A 183 -16.14 -15.53 -3.92
N HIS A 184 -15.52 -16.40 -3.12
CA HIS A 184 -16.18 -16.94 -1.94
C HIS A 184 -16.56 -15.78 -1.00
N SER A 185 -17.70 -15.91 -0.32
CA SER A 185 -18.25 -14.82 0.48
C SER A 185 -17.31 -14.48 1.64
N MET A 186 -16.87 -13.23 1.74
CA MET A 186 -16.09 -12.77 2.91
C MET A 186 -16.86 -12.99 4.22
N ILE A 187 -18.19 -12.95 4.18
CA ILE A 187 -19.02 -13.18 5.37
C ILE A 187 -18.86 -14.63 5.84
N GLU A 188 -18.77 -15.59 4.92
CA GLU A 188 -18.50 -16.99 5.25
C GLU A 188 -17.12 -17.13 5.89
N PHE A 189 -16.10 -16.49 5.33
CA PHE A 189 -14.76 -16.52 5.92
C PHE A 189 -14.71 -15.87 7.32
N LEU A 190 -15.37 -14.73 7.51
CA LEU A 190 -15.48 -14.09 8.82
C LEU A 190 -16.20 -14.98 9.84
N ASN A 191 -17.20 -15.75 9.40
CA ASN A 191 -17.84 -16.74 10.27
C ASN A 191 -16.85 -17.85 10.65
N CYS A 192 -16.00 -18.32 9.74
CA CYS A 192 -14.94 -19.28 10.04
C CYS A 192 -13.94 -18.76 11.10
N ILE A 193 -13.68 -17.45 11.16
CA ILE A 193 -12.87 -16.84 12.24
C ILE A 193 -13.55 -17.02 13.60
N ILE A 194 -14.87 -16.94 13.64
CA ILE A 194 -15.65 -17.05 14.89
C ILE A 194 -15.80 -18.52 15.30
N THR A 195 -16.00 -19.42 14.33
CA THR A 195 -16.20 -20.86 14.58
C THR A 195 -14.87 -21.64 14.71
N ASP A 196 -13.74 -21.01 14.39
CA ASP A 196 -12.40 -21.61 14.32
C ASP A 196 -12.34 -22.82 13.36
N GLU A 197 -13.24 -22.84 12.38
CA GLU A 197 -13.24 -23.86 11.33
C GLU A 197 -12.18 -23.53 10.28
N SER A 198 -11.43 -24.54 9.86
CA SER A 198 -10.48 -24.41 8.76
C SER A 198 -11.20 -23.94 7.49
N HIS A 199 -10.61 -22.98 6.79
CA HIS A 199 -11.12 -22.52 5.51
C HIS A 199 -10.13 -22.88 4.40
N TRP A 200 -10.61 -23.14 3.18
CA TRP A 200 -9.76 -23.61 2.07
C TRP A 200 -8.57 -22.70 1.75
N ALA A 201 -8.65 -21.44 2.15
CA ALA A 201 -7.64 -20.43 1.88
C ALA A 201 -6.73 -20.07 3.05
N MET A 202 -7.03 -20.54 4.25
CA MET A 202 -6.17 -20.36 5.41
C MET A 202 -6.53 -21.42 6.44
N GLU A 203 -5.55 -22.22 6.86
CA GLU A 203 -5.78 -23.34 7.79
C GLU A 203 -6.39 -22.86 9.12
N SER A 204 -5.91 -21.74 9.65
CA SER A 204 -6.48 -21.08 10.83
C SER A 204 -6.89 -19.63 10.50
N PRO A 205 -8.18 -19.34 10.27
CA PRO A 205 -8.68 -18.02 9.90
C PRO A 205 -8.30 -16.90 10.88
N ILE A 206 -8.06 -17.20 12.15
CA ILE A 206 -7.69 -16.22 13.17
C ILE A 206 -6.40 -15.46 12.83
N TRP A 207 -5.48 -16.06 12.08
CA TRP A 207 -4.25 -15.41 11.62
C TRP A 207 -4.52 -14.22 10.72
N PHE A 208 -5.69 -14.16 10.06
CA PHE A 208 -6.12 -13.02 9.26
C PHE A 208 -6.12 -11.70 10.07
N LEU A 209 -6.49 -11.74 11.35
CA LEU A 209 -6.47 -10.56 12.22
C LEU A 209 -5.04 -10.05 12.51
N THR A 210 -4.05 -10.92 12.31
CA THR A 210 -2.64 -10.62 12.53
C THR A 210 -1.92 -10.17 11.27
N LEU A 211 -2.59 -10.09 10.10
CA LEU A 211 -1.96 -9.81 8.79
C LEU A 211 -0.92 -8.68 8.79
N PHE A 212 -1.19 -7.61 9.54
CA PHE A 212 -0.29 -6.46 9.64
C PHE A 212 0.66 -6.55 10.85
N GLY A 213 1.00 -7.72 11.36
CA GLY A 213 1.86 -7.91 12.53
C GLY A 213 1.35 -7.22 13.80
N GLY A 214 0.03 -7.01 13.91
CA GLY A 214 -0.61 -6.33 15.04
C GLY A 214 -0.38 -4.81 15.13
N ILE A 215 0.50 -4.22 14.30
CA ILE A 215 0.80 -2.77 14.37
C ILE A 215 -0.40 -1.89 13.98
N TRP A 216 -1.39 -2.45 13.28
CA TRP A 216 -2.63 -1.77 12.89
C TRP A 216 -3.48 -1.33 14.08
N LEU A 217 -3.31 -1.93 15.27
CA LEU A 217 -4.04 -1.54 16.49
C LEU A 217 -3.59 -0.18 17.02
N LEU A 218 -2.31 0.18 16.86
CA LEU A 218 -1.77 1.44 17.39
C LEU A 218 -2.51 2.70 16.89
N PRO A 219 -2.71 2.91 15.58
CA PRO A 219 -3.43 4.09 15.09
C PRO A 219 -4.91 4.09 15.48
N ILE A 220 -5.51 2.93 15.76
CA ILE A 220 -6.91 2.83 16.21
C ILE A 220 -7.02 3.20 17.70
N ILE A 221 -6.21 2.59 18.56
CA ILE A 221 -6.20 2.86 20.01
C ILE A 221 -5.81 4.31 20.28
N TYR A 222 -4.81 4.83 19.56
CA TYR A 222 -4.27 6.17 19.73
C TYR A 222 -4.80 7.17 18.69
N PHE A 223 -6.04 6.98 18.19
CA PHE A 223 -6.63 7.82 17.14
C PHE A 223 -6.62 9.32 17.46
N LYS A 224 -6.80 9.69 18.74
CA LYS A 224 -6.73 11.09 19.20
C LYS A 224 -5.36 11.75 18.96
N HIS A 225 -4.29 10.95 18.88
CA HIS A 225 -2.92 11.42 18.66
C HIS A 225 -2.54 11.53 17.18
N LEU A 226 -3.40 11.09 16.26
CA LEU A 226 -3.16 11.23 14.84
C LEU A 226 -3.41 12.67 14.38
N ASN A 227 -2.53 13.16 13.51
CA ASN A 227 -2.76 14.42 12.79
C ASN A 227 -3.89 14.26 11.75
N SER A 228 -4.36 15.37 11.19
CA SER A 228 -5.45 15.36 10.21
C SER A 228 -5.14 14.49 8.99
N PHE A 229 -3.88 14.50 8.53
CA PHE A 229 -3.42 13.72 7.40
C PHE A 229 -3.53 12.21 7.66
N SER A 230 -2.98 11.73 8.76
CA SER A 230 -2.99 10.31 9.13
C SER A 230 -4.41 9.80 9.37
N ARG A 231 -5.31 10.64 9.91
CA ARG A 231 -6.74 10.28 9.99
C ARG A 231 -7.38 10.11 8.62
N LYS A 232 -7.10 11.01 7.68
CA LYS A 232 -7.57 10.88 6.29
C LYS A 232 -6.98 9.63 5.61
N LEU A 233 -5.72 9.29 5.88
CA LEU A 233 -5.09 8.08 5.38
C LEU A 233 -5.75 6.81 5.93
N LEU A 234 -6.18 6.80 7.20
CA LEU A 234 -6.98 5.70 7.75
C LEU A 234 -8.34 5.56 7.05
N ILE A 235 -8.98 6.68 6.70
CA ILE A 235 -10.24 6.64 5.92
C ILE A 235 -9.99 5.97 4.55
N VAL A 236 -8.86 6.27 3.89
CA VAL A 236 -8.46 5.55 2.67
C VAL A 236 -8.31 4.07 2.94
N GLY A 237 -7.66 3.69 4.04
CA GLY A 237 -7.51 2.29 4.46
C GLY A 237 -8.86 1.59 4.64
N CYS A 238 -9.83 2.25 5.26
CA CYS A 238 -11.19 1.72 5.41
C CYS A 238 -11.90 1.55 4.06
N ILE A 239 -11.82 2.56 3.17
CA ILE A 239 -12.40 2.47 1.81
C ILE A 239 -11.77 1.32 1.03
N TYR A 240 -10.45 1.14 1.15
CA TYR A 240 -9.72 0.05 0.53
C TYR A 240 -10.24 -1.29 1.03
N LEU A 241 -10.30 -1.51 2.36
CA LEU A 241 -10.81 -2.75 2.96
C LEU A 241 -12.25 -3.05 2.52
N LEU A 242 -13.15 -2.05 2.56
CA LEU A 242 -14.54 -2.22 2.12
C LEU A 242 -14.63 -2.61 0.64
N THR A 243 -13.80 -2.02 -0.21
CA THR A 243 -13.77 -2.36 -1.64
C THR A 243 -13.29 -3.79 -1.85
N LEU A 244 -12.28 -4.23 -1.08
CA LEU A 244 -11.82 -5.62 -1.13
C LEU A 244 -12.90 -6.60 -0.68
N MET A 245 -13.68 -6.27 0.35
CA MET A 245 -14.85 -7.05 0.80
C MET A 245 -15.88 -7.33 -0.27
N LEU A 246 -16.02 -6.45 -1.25
CA LEU A 246 -17.03 -6.58 -2.29
C LEU A 246 -16.53 -7.26 -3.55
N ARG A 247 -15.22 -7.16 -3.86
CA ARG A 247 -14.71 -7.48 -5.19
C ARG A 247 -13.51 -8.40 -5.21
N SER A 248 -12.74 -8.45 -4.13
CA SER A 248 -11.50 -9.22 -4.13
C SER A 248 -11.77 -10.66 -3.72
N ASN A 249 -10.93 -11.57 -4.22
CA ASN A 249 -10.66 -12.81 -3.53
C ASN A 249 -9.92 -12.45 -2.23
N MET A 250 -10.67 -12.02 -1.20
CA MET A 250 -10.14 -11.50 0.07
C MET A 250 -9.27 -12.48 0.82
N MET A 251 -9.37 -13.74 0.41
CA MET A 251 -8.61 -14.86 0.90
C MET A 251 -7.14 -14.80 0.50
N GLU A 252 -6.79 -14.02 -0.53
CA GLU A 252 -5.41 -13.75 -0.87
C GLU A 252 -4.84 -12.63 -0.02
N THR A 253 -4.11 -13.01 1.04
CA THR A 253 -3.45 -12.12 2.01
C THR A 253 -2.54 -11.06 1.36
N ARG A 254 -2.09 -11.31 0.12
CA ARG A 254 -1.31 -10.39 -0.71
C ARG A 254 -2.08 -9.20 -1.30
N VAL A 255 -3.41 -9.20 -1.30
CA VAL A 255 -4.18 -8.07 -1.85
C VAL A 255 -4.14 -6.86 -0.90
N TYR A 256 -3.83 -7.08 0.38
CA TYR A 256 -3.71 -6.06 1.40
C TYR A 256 -2.35 -5.35 1.44
N ASN A 257 -1.38 -5.72 0.60
CA ASN A 257 -0.01 -5.23 0.76
C ASN A 257 0.15 -3.72 0.66
N GLU A 258 -0.61 -3.06 -0.21
CA GLU A 258 -0.55 -1.59 -0.32
C GLU A 258 -1.00 -0.91 0.99
N LEU A 259 -1.86 -1.56 1.78
CA LEU A 259 -2.25 -1.10 3.12
C LEU A 259 -1.09 -1.12 4.12
N ASN A 260 -0.05 -1.93 3.90
CA ASN A 260 1.14 -1.90 4.75
C ASN A 260 1.75 -0.50 4.80
N ILE A 261 1.74 0.23 3.67
CA ILE A 261 2.22 1.61 3.61
C ILE A 261 1.31 2.54 4.42
N VAL A 262 -0.01 2.42 4.26
CA VAL A 262 -1.00 3.22 5.00
C VAL A 262 -0.85 3.03 6.51
N ILE A 263 -0.81 1.77 6.95
CA ILE A 263 -0.68 1.42 8.37
C ILE A 263 0.67 1.87 8.91
N SER A 264 1.76 1.66 8.18
CA SER A 264 3.08 2.07 8.66
C SER A 264 3.20 3.59 8.83
N VAL A 265 2.73 4.37 7.85
CA VAL A 265 2.76 5.84 7.93
C VAL A 265 1.94 6.35 9.12
N THR A 266 0.77 5.75 9.37
CA THR A 266 -0.09 6.13 10.50
C THR A 266 0.50 5.72 11.85
N VAL A 267 1.09 4.53 11.97
CA VAL A 267 1.82 4.08 13.17
C VAL A 267 2.99 5.01 13.47
N ILE A 268 3.79 5.33 12.46
CA ILE A 268 4.91 6.25 12.57
C ILE A 268 4.42 7.64 13.04
N SER A 269 3.27 8.10 12.54
CA SER A 269 2.65 9.34 12.98
C SER A 269 2.26 9.32 14.46
N VAL A 270 1.75 8.20 14.97
CA VAL A 270 1.45 8.03 16.40
C VAL A 270 2.74 8.13 17.23
N ILE A 271 3.79 7.40 16.83
CA ILE A 271 5.08 7.39 17.53
C ILE A 271 5.68 8.80 17.58
N SER A 272 5.66 9.52 16.46
CA SER A 272 6.13 10.90 16.38
C SER A 272 5.39 11.84 17.35
N SER A 273 4.06 11.72 17.42
CA SER A 273 3.25 12.51 18.36
C SER A 273 3.66 12.23 19.82
N PHE A 274 4.01 11.00 20.17
CA PHE A 274 4.48 10.68 21.53
C PHE A 274 5.87 11.25 21.83
N MET A 275 6.79 11.18 20.86
CA MET A 275 8.15 11.73 21.02
C MET A 275 8.13 13.25 21.20
N ASN A 276 7.35 13.95 20.38
CA ASN A 276 7.29 15.42 20.39
C ASN A 276 6.63 15.99 21.66
N ARG A 277 5.88 15.18 22.42
CA ARG A 277 5.29 15.59 23.70
C ARG A 277 6.28 15.57 24.87
N ARG A 278 7.48 14.96 24.73
CA ARG A 278 8.38 14.70 25.86
C ARG A 278 9.34 15.82 26.36
N PRO A 279 9.46 17.05 25.82
CA PRO A 279 10.36 18.04 26.44
C PRO A 279 9.72 19.14 27.30
N SER A 280 8.39 19.27 27.43
CA SER A 280 7.78 20.40 28.17
C SER A 280 7.19 20.07 29.55
N GLN A 281 6.98 18.80 29.91
CA GLN A 281 6.36 18.44 31.20
C GLN A 281 7.37 18.11 32.31
N ILE A 282 8.63 17.77 31.99
CA ILE A 282 9.63 17.40 33.01
C ILE A 282 10.26 18.64 33.69
N LYS A 283 10.25 19.81 33.05
CA LYS A 283 10.76 21.05 33.67
C LYS A 283 9.80 21.66 34.71
N ASN A 284 8.51 21.36 34.66
CA ASN A 284 7.54 21.92 35.60
C ASN A 284 7.29 21.02 36.83
N SER A 285 7.76 19.78 36.82
CA SER A 285 7.66 18.86 37.97
C SER A 285 8.90 18.86 38.87
N ILE A 286 9.91 19.67 38.57
CA ILE A 286 11.13 19.85 39.39
C ILE A 286 11.13 21.23 40.08
N ILE A 287 10.15 22.09 39.77
CA ILE A 287 10.01 23.46 40.33
C ILE A 287 8.70 23.60 41.13
N GLN A 288 8.06 22.50 41.50
CA GLN A 288 6.98 22.46 42.51
C GLN A 288 7.42 21.55 43.65
#